data_AF-A0A960LJ54-F1
#
_entry.id   AF-A0A960LJ54-F1
#
_cell.length_a   1.000
_cell.length_b   1.000
_cell.length_c   1.000
_cell.angle_alpha   90.00
_cell.angle_beta   90.00
_cell.angle_gamma   90.00
#
_symmetry.space_group_name_H-M   'P 1'
#
loop_
_entity.id
_entity.type
_entity.pdbx_description
1 polymer ?
#
loop_
_entity_poly.entity_id
_entity_poly.type
_entity_poly.pdbx_seq_one_letter_code
_entity_poly.pdbx_strand_id
1 'polypeptide(L)'
;GFQDFLPTAADLAGLKPIDGLDGISLAGLLTGEGGHGKHDYLYWEFQEKGGKRAVMNWRWKVIRLNTEKNPNGPVELYDLRADLGETNNVADQHPEVLERLVPLLDSSHNPE
;
A
#
# COMPACT_ATOMS: atom_id res chain seq x y z
N GLY A 1 -5.19 -6.89 -1.88
CA GLY A 1 -5.64 -6.21 -0.65
C GLY A 1 -7.15 -6.29 -0.52
N PHE A 2 -7.72 -5.67 0.51
CA PHE A 2 -9.20 -5.55 0.69
C PHE A 2 -9.87 -4.88 -0.52
N GLN A 3 -9.18 -3.91 -1.12
CA GLN A 3 -9.57 -3.13 -2.29
C GLN A 3 -9.85 -4.02 -3.52
N ASP A 4 -9.22 -5.19 -3.61
CA ASP A 4 -9.40 -6.13 -4.72
C ASP A 4 -10.72 -6.90 -4.62
N PHE A 5 -11.41 -6.86 -3.48
CA PHE A 5 -12.66 -7.61 -3.28
C PHE A 5 -13.78 -7.14 -4.21
N LEU A 6 -14.06 -5.84 -4.25
CA LEU A 6 -15.12 -5.27 -5.08
C LEU A 6 -14.93 -5.55 -6.58
N PRO A 7 -13.77 -5.26 -7.21
CA PRO A 7 -13.58 -5.55 -8.63
C PRO A 7 -13.63 -7.06 -8.90
N THR A 8 -13.12 -7.90 -7.99
CA THR A 8 -13.21 -9.36 -8.15
C THR A 8 -14.65 -9.87 -8.08
N ALA A 9 -15.45 -9.38 -7.12
CA ALA A 9 -16.85 -9.77 -6.98
C ALA A 9 -17.69 -9.31 -8.18
N ALA A 10 -17.45 -8.10 -8.70
CA ALA A 10 -18.13 -7.58 -9.88
C ALA A 10 -17.80 -8.41 -11.14
N ASP A 11 -16.53 -8.75 -11.33
CA ASP A 11 -16.04 -9.58 -12.44
C ASP A 11 -16.66 -10.99 -12.41
N LEU A 12 -16.63 -11.66 -11.25
CA LEU A 12 -17.26 -12.97 -11.06
C LEU A 12 -18.79 -12.94 -11.23
N ALA A 13 -19.43 -11.80 -10.98
CA ALA A 13 -20.86 -11.61 -11.21
C ALA A 13 -21.21 -11.29 -12.68
N GLY A 14 -20.21 -11.20 -13.57
CA GLY A 14 -20.40 -10.85 -14.99
C GLY A 14 -20.80 -9.39 -15.21
N LEU A 15 -20.51 -8.51 -14.25
CA LEU A 15 -20.73 -7.08 -14.39
C LEU A 15 -19.62 -6.42 -15.21
N LYS A 16 -19.91 -5.24 -15.75
CA LYS A 16 -18.89 -4.45 -16.45
C LYS A 16 -17.82 -3.96 -15.45
N PRO A 17 -16.57 -3.80 -15.91
CA PRO A 17 -15.53 -3.16 -15.10
C PRO A 17 -16.00 -1.81 -14.56
N ILE A 18 -15.70 -1.58 -13.28
CA ILE A 18 -16.00 -0.32 -12.60
C ILE A 18 -14.75 0.55 -12.70
N ASP A 19 -14.87 1.70 -13.36
CA ASP A 19 -13.77 2.65 -13.49
C ASP A 19 -13.47 3.33 -12.16
N GLY A 20 -12.19 3.69 -11.95
CA GLY A 20 -11.76 4.46 -10.77
C GLY A 20 -11.61 3.66 -9.48
N LEU A 21 -11.60 2.33 -9.54
CA LEU A 21 -11.25 1.49 -8.39
C LEU A 21 -9.73 1.34 -8.26
N ASP A 22 -9.22 1.40 -7.03
CA ASP A 22 -7.81 1.11 -6.72
C ASP A 22 -7.47 -0.39 -6.82
N GLY A 23 -8.49 -1.25 -6.65
CA GLY A 23 -8.33 -2.69 -6.64
C GLY A 23 -8.18 -3.32 -8.02
N ILE A 24 -7.53 -4.48 -8.07
CA ILE A 24 -7.36 -5.29 -9.26
C ILE A 24 -8.16 -6.59 -9.09
N SER A 25 -8.96 -6.96 -10.11
CA SER A 25 -9.69 -8.23 -10.09
C SER A 25 -8.73 -9.43 -10.02
N LEU A 26 -9.04 -10.36 -9.13
CA LEU A 26 -8.37 -11.65 -8.98
C LEU A 26 -9.13 -12.79 -9.68
N ALA A 27 -10.25 -12.51 -10.35
CA ALA A 27 -11.15 -13.53 -10.89
C ALA A 27 -10.41 -14.52 -11.82
N GLY A 28 -9.57 -14.01 -12.73
CA GLY A 28 -8.78 -14.86 -13.64
C GLY A 28 -7.88 -15.87 -12.92
N LEU A 29 -7.30 -15.49 -11.77
CA LEU A 29 -6.55 -16.44 -10.93
C LEU A 29 -7.46 -17.47 -10.26
N LEU A 30 -8.63 -17.03 -9.78
CA LEU A 30 -9.56 -17.89 -9.03
C LEU A 30 -10.25 -18.92 -9.93
N THR A 31 -10.52 -18.57 -11.19
CA THR A 31 -11.15 -19.47 -12.17
C THR A 31 -10.13 -20.30 -12.94
N GLY A 32 -8.84 -19.94 -12.90
CA GLY A 32 -7.79 -20.57 -13.69
C GLY A 32 -7.80 -20.16 -15.17
N GLU A 33 -8.59 -19.14 -15.53
CA GLU A 33 -8.76 -18.67 -16.90
C GLU A 33 -7.80 -17.54 -17.28
N GLY A 34 -6.94 -17.08 -16.36
CA GLY A 34 -5.96 -16.04 -16.65
C GLY A 34 -5.05 -15.65 -15.49
N GLY A 35 -4.29 -14.58 -15.71
CA GLY A 35 -3.50 -13.93 -14.67
C GLY A 35 -4.31 -12.89 -13.89
N HIS A 36 -3.62 -12.17 -13.00
CA HIS A 36 -4.10 -10.95 -12.37
C HIS A 36 -3.11 -9.82 -12.67
N GLY A 37 -3.59 -8.58 -12.65
CA GLY A 37 -2.69 -7.43 -12.60
C GLY A 37 -1.87 -7.44 -11.31
N LYS A 38 -0.70 -6.81 -11.33
CA LYS A 38 0.17 -6.71 -10.14
C LYS A 38 0.11 -5.30 -9.59
N HIS A 39 -0.02 -5.23 -8.27
CA HIS A 39 0.22 -3.98 -7.54
C HIS A 39 1.72 -3.74 -7.45
N ASP A 40 2.16 -2.55 -7.85
CA ASP A 40 3.57 -2.12 -7.68
C ASP A 40 3.88 -1.85 -6.20
N TYR A 41 2.88 -1.37 -5.46
CA TYR A 41 2.91 -1.14 -4.03
C TYR A 41 1.48 -1.18 -3.46
N LEU A 42 1.39 -1.26 -2.14
CA LEU A 42 0.14 -1.15 -1.40
C LEU A 42 0.19 0.07 -0.48
N TYR A 43 -0.93 0.76 -0.32
CA TYR A 43 -1.10 1.93 0.54
C TYR A 43 -2.12 1.67 1.64
N TRP A 44 -1.85 2.19 2.84
CA TRP A 44 -2.79 2.24 3.96
C TRP A 44 -2.71 3.56 4.68
N GLU A 45 -3.85 4.01 5.20
CA GLU A 45 -3.95 5.17 6.08
C GLU A 45 -4.84 4.82 7.27
N PHE A 46 -4.36 5.15 8.46
CA PHE A 46 -5.06 4.93 9.72
C PHE A 46 -5.04 6.23 10.52
N GLN A 47 -6.18 6.68 11.03
CA GLN A 47 -6.25 7.89 11.86
C GLN A 47 -5.91 7.62 13.34
N GLU A 48 -5.82 6.36 13.75
CA GLU A 48 -5.53 6.01 15.14
C GLU A 48 -4.14 6.48 15.60
N LYS A 49 -4.03 6.79 16.90
CA LYS A 49 -2.77 7.18 17.57
C LYS A 49 -2.03 8.34 16.88
N GLY A 50 -2.77 9.35 16.40
CA GLY A 50 -2.21 10.56 15.80
C GLY A 50 -1.99 10.49 14.29
N GLY A 51 -2.54 9.48 13.62
CA GLY A 51 -2.42 9.30 12.18
C GLY A 51 -1.15 8.56 11.75
N LYS A 52 -1.33 7.61 10.84
CA LYS A 52 -0.28 6.86 10.17
C LYS A 52 -0.61 6.65 8.70
N ARG A 53 0.39 6.80 7.85
CA ARG A 53 0.33 6.42 6.43
C ARG A 53 1.44 5.42 6.13
N ALA A 54 1.15 4.40 5.35
CA ALA A 54 2.12 3.36 5.02
C ALA A 54 2.09 3.02 3.54
N VAL A 55 3.27 2.80 2.97
CA VAL A 55 3.48 2.22 1.65
C VAL A 55 4.34 0.97 1.79
N MET A 56 3.96 -0.11 1.11
CA MET A 56 4.71 -1.37 1.09
C MET A 56 4.94 -1.86 -0.33
N ASN A 57 6.17 -2.31 -0.65
CA ASN A 57 6.53 -2.82 -1.99
C ASN A 57 7.31 -4.16 -1.95
N TRP A 58 6.68 -5.20 -1.41
CA TRP A 58 7.19 -6.60 -1.32
C TRP A 58 8.48 -6.82 -0.51
N ARG A 59 9.38 -5.85 -0.45
CA ARG A 59 10.59 -5.85 0.37
C ARG A 59 10.53 -4.77 1.43
N TRP A 60 10.15 -3.55 1.06
CA TRP A 60 10.21 -2.44 1.99
C TRP A 60 8.82 -2.03 2.44
N LYS A 61 8.73 -1.59 3.68
CA LYS A 61 7.58 -0.86 4.21
C LYS A 61 8.05 0.45 4.79
N VAL A 62 7.52 1.55 4.27
CA VAL A 62 7.71 2.89 4.81
C VAL A 62 6.45 3.31 5.56
N ILE A 63 6.61 3.89 6.74
CA ILE A 63 5.52 4.37 7.58
C ILE A 63 5.80 5.81 7.98
N ARG A 64 4.86 6.72 7.70
CA ARG A 64 4.85 8.08 8.25
C ARG A 64 3.96 8.13 9.47
N LEU A 65 4.48 8.66 10.57
CA LEU A 65 3.81 8.73 11.87
C LEU A 65 3.34 10.15 12.20
N ASN A 66 2.34 10.24 13.08
CA ASN A 66 1.79 11.50 13.58
C ASN A 66 1.23 12.41 12.48
N THR A 67 0.67 11.83 11.42
CA THR A 67 0.22 12.56 10.23
C THR A 67 -0.92 13.55 10.50
N GLU A 68 -1.71 13.34 11.56
CA GLU A 68 -2.75 14.30 11.98
C GLU A 68 -2.15 15.60 12.53
N LYS A 69 -1.02 15.51 13.26
CA LYS A 69 -0.36 16.68 13.85
C LYS A 69 0.62 17.32 12.88
N ASN A 70 1.36 16.50 12.15
CA ASN A 70 2.31 16.93 11.16
C ASN A 70 2.18 16.01 9.93
N PRO A 71 1.60 16.50 8.82
CA PRO A 71 1.52 15.73 7.58
C PRO A 71 2.87 15.22 7.09
N ASN A 72 3.97 15.91 7.44
CA ASN A 72 5.36 15.55 7.18
C ASN A 72 6.08 15.05 8.45
N GLY A 73 5.36 14.26 9.26
CA GLY A 73 5.88 13.67 10.48
C GLY A 73 7.04 12.69 10.24
N PRO A 74 7.63 12.14 11.32
CA PRO A 74 8.76 11.24 11.24
C PRO A 74 8.40 9.98 10.43
N VAL A 75 9.41 9.44 9.75
CA VAL A 75 9.29 8.28 8.88
C VAL A 75 10.12 7.12 9.43
N GLU A 76 9.56 5.92 9.35
CA GLU A 76 10.22 4.67 9.65
C GLU A 76 10.31 3.82 8.37
N LEU A 77 11.36 3.01 8.26
CA LEU A 77 11.57 2.09 7.14
C LEU A 77 11.93 0.71 7.67
N TYR A 78 11.27 -0.31 7.15
CA TYR A 78 11.48 -1.71 7.53
C TYR A 78 11.79 -2.57 6.30
N ASP A 79 12.83 -3.42 6.37
CA ASP A 79 13.12 -4.45 5.37
C ASP A 79 12.36 -5.74 5.73
N LEU A 80 11.20 -5.97 5.11
CA LEU A 80 10.35 -7.13 5.33
C LEU A 80 11.01 -8.45 4.90
N ARG A 81 12.09 -8.46 4.12
CA ARG A 81 12.81 -9.70 3.81
C ARG A 81 13.76 -10.12 4.93
N ALA A 82 14.34 -9.14 5.62
CA ALA A 82 15.26 -9.39 6.73
C ALA A 82 14.54 -9.42 8.09
N ASP A 83 13.45 -8.65 8.22
CA ASP A 83 12.71 -8.44 9.45
C ASP A 83 11.21 -8.31 9.18
N LEU A 84 10.55 -9.46 9.04
CA LEU A 84 9.08 -9.54 8.91
C LEU A 84 8.33 -8.98 10.12
N GLY A 85 8.99 -8.89 11.28
CA GLY A 85 8.41 -8.39 12.52
C GLY A 85 8.39 -6.87 12.65
N GLU A 86 9.00 -6.14 11.70
CA GLU A 86 9.08 -4.68 11.71
C GLU A 86 9.70 -4.15 13.03
N THR A 87 10.72 -4.85 13.53
CA THR A 87 11.36 -4.58 14.82
C THR A 87 12.55 -3.63 14.73
N ASN A 88 13.17 -3.52 13.55
CA ASN A 88 14.35 -2.71 13.33
C ASN A 88 14.09 -1.63 12.27
N ASN A 89 14.03 -0.37 12.71
CA ASN A 89 13.93 0.77 11.82
C ASN A 89 15.29 1.04 11.16
N VAL A 90 15.35 0.93 9.83
CA VAL A 90 16.56 1.08 9.02
C VAL A 90 16.54 2.34 8.13
N ALA A 91 15.68 3.32 8.44
CA ALA A 91 15.54 4.56 7.69
C ALA A 91 16.88 5.28 7.43
N ASP A 92 17.68 5.48 8.48
CA ASP A 92 18.96 6.20 8.38
C ASP A 92 20.03 5.44 7.57
N GLN A 93 19.85 4.13 7.37
CA GLN A 93 20.78 3.26 6.65
C GLN A 93 20.46 3.18 5.16
N HIS A 94 19.23 3.54 4.76
CA HIS A 94 18.72 3.40 3.40
C HIS A 94 18.00 4.66 2.89
N PRO A 95 18.68 5.83 2.86
CA PRO A 95 18.08 7.07 2.37
C PRO A 95 17.59 6.97 0.93
N GLU A 96 18.26 6.17 0.08
CA GLU A 96 17.86 5.94 -1.31
C GLU A 96 16.50 5.25 -1.44
N VAL A 97 16.13 4.43 -0.45
CA VAL A 97 14.82 3.77 -0.42
C VAL A 97 13.75 4.78 0.00
N LEU A 98 14.05 5.65 0.96
CA LEU A 98 13.14 6.72 1.38
C LEU A 98 12.85 7.68 0.24
N GLU A 99 13.87 8.12 -0.52
CA GLU A 99 13.69 8.99 -1.69
C GLU A 99 12.70 8.42 -2.71
N ARG A 100 12.68 7.09 -2.86
CA ARG A 100 11.77 6.42 -3.80
C ARG A 100 10.37 6.20 -3.25
N LEU A 101 10.21 5.87 -1.97
CA LEU A 101 8.93 5.43 -1.41
C LEU A 101 8.16 6.52 -0.66
N VAL A 102 8.84 7.51 -0.12
CA VAL A 102 8.19 8.61 0.59
C VAL A 102 7.25 9.41 -0.33
N PRO A 103 7.60 9.74 -1.59
CA PRO A 103 6.67 10.44 -2.48
C PRO A 103 5.35 9.68 -2.72
N LEU A 104 5.38 8.34 -2.65
CA LEU A 104 4.18 7.52 -2.81
C LEU A 104 3.19 7.71 -1.66
N LEU A 105 3.67 8.01 -0.44
CA LEU A 105 2.78 8.33 0.68
C LEU A 105 1.94 9.59 0.41
N ASP A 106 2.52 10.55 -0.32
CA ASP A 106 1.86 11.81 -0.62
C ASP A 106 0.97 11.70 -1.86
N SER A 107 1.41 10.98 -2.92
CA SER A 107 0.63 10.81 -4.14
C SER A 107 -0.57 9.86 -4.01
N SER A 108 -0.51 8.91 -3.08
CA SER A 108 -1.59 7.95 -2.82
C SER A 108 -2.60 8.44 -1.78
N HIS A 109 -2.31 9.57 -1.12
CA HIS A 109 -3.26 10.18 -0.21
C HIS A 109 -4.31 10.96 -1.01
N ASN A 110 -5.59 10.59 -0.82
CA ASN A 110 -6.70 11.37 -1.33
C ASN A 110 -7.34 12.14 -0.16
N PRO A 111 -7.25 13.48 -0.10
CA PRO A 111 -7.74 14.30 1.01
C PRO A 111 -9.27 14.49 1.04
N GLU A 112 -10.05 13.56 0.47
CA GLU A 112 -11.52 13.64 0.49
C GLU A 112 -12.13 13.38 1.87
#